data_AF-A0A7S2XUI8-F1
#
_entry.id   AF-A0A7S2XUI8-F1
#
_cell.length_a   1.000
_cell.length_b   1.000
_cell.length_c   1.000
_cell.angle_alpha   90.00
_cell.angle_beta   90.00
_cell.angle_gamma   90.00
#
_symmetry.space_group_name_H-M   'P 1'
#
loop_
_entity.id
_entity.type
_entity.pdbx_description
1 polymer ?
#
loop_
_entity_poly.entity_id
_entity_poly.type
_entity_poly.pdbx_seq_one_letter_code
_entity_poly.pdbx_strand_id
1 'polypeptide(L)'
;GMLTPSIQATASALLAAQVPPVWEKKWEGPLTPQAWLQAVLEKKQALSQWASQVKQKALLDGPLRLPDLFNPGTFLNALRQQTARVSGCSMDSLKLVSSWDKSRLSDTHLPVTLEGLSLQGASFSGGYLHENNANAPELMLVPAVTVAFIAKDQPGPYGPNQAIEAPLYYSTNREKLLVEISLPIDDEQDKWVLAGVALFMETD
;
A
#
# COMPACT_ATOMS: atom_id res chain seq x y z
N GLY A 1 20.44 38.70 -0.86
CA GLY A 1 19.22 38.62 -1.68
C GLY A 1 18.04 39.08 -0.84
N MET A 2 17.05 39.75 -1.43
CA MET A 2 15.89 40.26 -0.68
C MET A 2 15.08 39.11 -0.06
N LEU A 3 14.76 39.23 1.23
CA LEU A 3 13.83 38.33 1.93
C LEU A 3 12.44 38.51 1.34
N THR A 4 11.96 37.52 0.59
CA THR A 4 10.59 37.51 0.10
C THR A 4 9.65 36.92 1.17
N PRO A 5 8.34 37.24 1.14
CA PRO A 5 7.38 36.66 2.07
C PRO A 5 7.39 35.12 2.08
N SER A 6 7.64 34.49 0.92
CA SER A 6 7.74 33.03 0.79
C SER A 6 8.96 32.44 1.52
N ILE A 7 10.12 33.10 1.40
CA ILE A 7 11.34 32.70 2.12
C ILE A 7 11.12 32.85 3.62
N GLN A 8 10.52 33.95 4.06
CA GLN A 8 10.21 34.18 5.47
C GLN A 8 9.24 33.14 6.03
N ALA A 9 8.16 32.83 5.32
CA ALA A 9 7.19 31.82 5.75
C ALA A 9 7.81 30.43 5.88
N THR A 10 8.66 30.05 4.92
CA THR A 10 9.39 28.78 4.95
C THR A 10 10.38 28.74 6.11
N ALA A 11 11.18 29.80 6.30
CA ALA A 11 12.13 29.90 7.41
C ALA A 11 11.43 29.83 8.77
N SER A 12 10.31 30.53 8.95
CA SER A 12 9.52 30.47 10.18
C SER A 12 9.00 29.06 10.48
N ALA A 13 8.47 28.36 9.47
CA ALA A 13 8.00 26.98 9.63
C ALA A 13 9.13 26.03 10.03
N LEU A 14 10.29 26.12 9.36
CA LEU A 14 11.46 25.30 9.67
C LEU A 14 12.03 25.58 11.07
N LEU A 15 12.09 26.85 11.49
CA LEU A 15 12.50 27.23 12.84
C LEU A 15 11.54 26.71 13.91
N ALA A 16 10.25 26.57 13.57
CA ALA A 16 9.24 25.94 14.41
C ALA A 16 9.21 24.39 14.30
N ALA A 17 10.17 23.78 13.60
CA ALA A 17 10.23 22.35 13.31
C ALA A 17 8.96 21.79 12.61
N GLN A 18 8.29 22.62 11.82
CA GLN A 18 7.09 22.27 11.06
C GLN A 18 7.37 22.23 9.56
N VAL A 19 6.73 21.29 8.86
CA VAL A 19 6.83 21.23 7.39
C VAL A 19 6.25 22.51 6.79
N PRO A 20 6.99 23.20 5.91
CA PRO A 20 6.46 24.38 5.23
C PRO A 20 5.17 24.08 4.45
N PRO A 21 4.12 24.92 4.53
CA PRO A 21 2.84 24.66 3.86
C PRO A 21 2.94 24.44 2.34
N VAL A 22 3.95 25.06 1.70
CA VAL A 22 4.22 24.89 0.27
C VAL A 22 4.74 23.50 -0.10
N TRP A 23 5.34 22.77 0.85
CA TRP A 23 5.78 21.39 0.67
C TRP A 23 4.62 20.42 0.91
N GLU A 24 3.89 20.62 1.99
CA GLU A 24 2.70 19.83 2.36
C GLU A 24 1.64 19.86 1.25
N LYS A 25 1.42 21.03 0.62
CA LYS A 25 0.51 21.15 -0.53
C LYS A 25 0.93 20.29 -1.74
N LYS A 26 2.20 19.95 -1.88
CA LYS A 26 2.70 19.09 -2.97
C LYS A 26 2.60 17.62 -2.62
N TRP A 27 2.87 17.29 -1.36
CA TRP A 27 2.81 15.95 -0.84
C TRP A 27 2.62 15.99 0.67
N GLU A 28 1.50 15.43 1.11
CA GLU A 28 1.22 15.12 2.51
C GLU A 28 2.11 13.95 2.92
N GLY A 29 3.16 14.25 3.68
CA GLY A 29 4.15 13.28 4.15
C GLY A 29 4.37 13.41 5.66
N PRO A 30 5.53 12.96 6.17
CA PRO A 30 5.86 13.07 7.59
C PRO A 30 5.73 14.50 8.13
N LEU A 31 5.34 14.63 9.40
CA LEU A 31 5.03 15.92 10.04
C LEU A 31 6.27 16.76 10.37
N THR A 32 7.47 16.16 10.37
CA THR A 32 8.72 16.88 10.66
C THR A 32 9.49 17.18 9.37
N PRO A 33 10.12 18.37 9.24
CA PRO A 33 10.89 18.73 8.05
C PRO A 33 12.00 17.74 7.69
N GLN A 34 12.68 17.20 8.71
CA GLN A 34 13.78 16.25 8.50
C GLN A 34 13.26 14.93 7.91
N ALA A 35 12.22 14.34 8.51
CA ALA A 35 11.63 13.11 8.00
C ALA A 35 11.00 13.31 6.62
N TRP A 36 10.35 14.45 6.38
CA TRP A 36 9.78 14.79 5.08
C TRP A 36 10.85 14.85 3.98
N LEU A 37 11.97 15.54 4.24
CA LEU A 37 13.08 15.62 3.29
C LEU A 37 13.73 14.26 3.04
N GLN A 38 13.95 13.47 4.10
CA GLN A 38 14.50 12.12 3.99
C GLN A 38 13.59 11.23 3.12
N ALA A 39 12.29 11.22 3.39
CA ALA A 39 11.32 10.46 2.62
C ALA A 39 11.26 10.91 1.14
N VAL A 40 11.36 12.20 0.84
CA VAL A 40 11.44 12.68 -0.56
C VAL A 40 12.70 12.15 -1.26
N LEU A 41 13.85 12.12 -0.58
CA LEU A 41 15.09 11.60 -1.14
C LEU A 41 15.01 10.09 -1.40
N GLU A 42 14.46 9.34 -0.45
CA GLU A 42 14.24 7.89 -0.57
C GLU A 42 13.28 7.58 -1.73
N LYS A 43 12.12 8.24 -1.79
CA LYS A 43 11.17 8.11 -2.91
C LYS A 43 11.80 8.48 -4.25
N LYS A 44 12.60 9.55 -4.33
CA LYS A 44 13.32 9.92 -5.56
C LYS A 44 14.27 8.81 -6.02
N GLN A 45 15.01 8.21 -5.10
CA GLN A 45 15.93 7.12 -5.41
C GLN A 45 15.16 5.89 -5.91
N ALA A 46 14.10 5.49 -5.20
CA ALA A 46 13.26 4.36 -5.59
C ALA A 46 12.61 4.59 -6.97
N LEU A 47 12.01 5.76 -7.20
CA LEU A 47 11.41 6.12 -8.49
C LEU A 47 12.41 6.11 -9.66
N SER A 48 13.69 6.40 -9.39
CA SER A 48 14.73 6.28 -10.41
C SER A 48 14.97 4.83 -10.81
N GLN A 49 14.89 3.89 -9.85
CA GLN A 49 14.98 2.45 -10.11
C GLN A 49 13.73 1.95 -10.85
N TRP A 50 12.54 2.35 -10.41
CA TRP A 50 11.28 2.05 -11.10
C TRP A 50 11.32 2.52 -12.55
N ALA A 51 11.79 3.75 -12.81
CA ALA A 51 11.92 4.29 -14.17
C ALA A 51 12.87 3.45 -15.05
N SER A 52 13.93 2.88 -14.48
CA SER A 52 14.81 1.95 -15.19
C SER A 52 14.09 0.64 -15.54
N GLN A 53 13.35 0.06 -14.60
CA GLN A 53 12.57 -1.17 -14.82
C GLN A 53 11.45 -0.99 -15.84
N VAL A 54 10.79 0.18 -15.86
CA VAL A 54 9.78 0.52 -16.88
C VAL A 54 10.38 0.50 -18.28
N LYS A 55 11.58 1.08 -18.47
CA LYS A 55 12.29 1.05 -19.77
C LYS A 55 12.59 -0.37 -20.23
N GLN A 56 12.84 -1.27 -19.28
CA GLN A 56 13.09 -2.69 -19.52
C GLN A 56 11.81 -3.53 -19.63
N LYS A 57 10.63 -2.92 -19.44
CA LYS A 57 9.32 -3.59 -19.36
C LYS A 57 9.24 -4.67 -18.27
N ALA A 58 10.03 -4.52 -17.21
CA ALA A 58 10.17 -5.51 -16.13
C ALA A 58 9.63 -5.03 -14.78
N LEU A 59 8.96 -3.87 -14.74
CA LEU A 59 8.47 -3.27 -13.48
C LEU A 59 7.57 -4.24 -12.70
N LEU A 60 6.68 -4.95 -13.38
CA LEU A 60 5.69 -5.81 -12.73
C LEU A 60 6.20 -7.24 -12.46
N ASP A 61 7.43 -7.55 -12.89
CA ASP A 61 7.98 -8.91 -12.77
C ASP A 61 8.43 -9.22 -11.34
N GLY A 62 8.84 -8.18 -10.60
CA GLY A 62 9.31 -8.26 -9.21
C GLY A 62 8.35 -7.65 -8.19
N PRO A 63 8.67 -7.76 -6.89
CA PRO A 63 7.91 -7.11 -5.85
C PRO A 63 8.08 -5.59 -5.91
N LEU A 64 7.01 -4.86 -5.58
CA LEU A 64 6.95 -3.40 -5.57
C LEU A 64 6.58 -2.90 -4.18
N ARG A 65 7.22 -1.81 -3.76
CA ARG A 65 6.89 -1.09 -2.53
C ARG A 65 6.03 0.11 -2.87
N LEU A 66 4.73 0.03 -2.56
CA LEU A 66 3.84 1.19 -2.68
C LEU A 66 4.33 2.45 -1.93
N PRO A 67 4.99 2.34 -0.75
CA PRO A 67 5.63 3.49 -0.09
C PRO A 67 6.64 4.25 -0.95
N ASP A 68 7.17 3.69 -2.04
CA ASP A 68 8.09 4.42 -2.91
C ASP A 68 7.38 5.53 -3.71
N LEU A 69 6.05 5.47 -3.80
CA LEU A 69 5.24 6.40 -4.56
C LEU A 69 4.75 7.57 -3.70
N PHE A 70 4.56 8.72 -4.34
CA PHE A 70 3.84 9.85 -3.74
C PHE A 70 2.31 9.61 -3.75
N ASN A 71 1.81 8.89 -4.76
CA ASN A 71 0.39 8.61 -4.94
C ASN A 71 0.14 7.12 -5.27
N PRO A 72 0.22 6.21 -4.28
CA PRO A 72 -0.03 4.78 -4.46
C PRO A 72 -1.38 4.44 -5.10
N GLY A 73 -2.46 5.14 -4.70
CA GLY A 73 -3.79 4.94 -5.28
C GLY A 73 -3.85 5.24 -6.78
N THR A 74 -3.08 6.22 -7.26
CA THR A 74 -2.98 6.51 -8.70
C THR A 74 -2.33 5.35 -9.45
N PHE A 75 -1.31 4.70 -8.88
CA PHE A 75 -0.71 3.51 -9.47
C PHE A 75 -1.70 2.36 -9.57
N LEU A 76 -2.44 2.05 -8.50
CA LEU A 76 -3.44 0.98 -8.51
C LEU A 76 -4.58 1.28 -9.51
N ASN A 77 -4.99 2.54 -9.64
CA ASN A 77 -5.99 2.92 -10.64
C ASN A 77 -5.44 2.85 -12.08
N ALA A 78 -4.17 3.18 -12.30
CA ALA A 78 -3.51 3.00 -13.59
C ALA A 78 -3.38 1.52 -13.95
N LEU A 79 -3.06 0.66 -12.98
CA LEU A 79 -3.08 -0.80 -13.12
C LEU A 79 -4.48 -1.27 -13.51
N ARG A 80 -5.53 -0.82 -12.81
CA ARG A 80 -6.93 -1.14 -13.16
C ARG A 80 -7.29 -0.75 -14.59
N GLN A 81 -6.91 0.45 -15.02
CA GLN A 81 -7.13 0.93 -16.39
C GLN A 81 -6.42 0.06 -17.41
N GLN A 82 -5.17 -0.31 -17.15
CA GLN A 82 -4.39 -1.15 -18.04
C GLN A 82 -4.97 -2.58 -18.10
N THR A 83 -5.39 -3.15 -16.96
CA THR A 83 -6.10 -4.43 -16.91
C THR A 83 -7.38 -4.38 -17.74
N ALA A 84 -8.21 -3.35 -17.59
CA ALA A 84 -9.44 -3.20 -18.39
C ALA A 84 -9.17 -3.19 -19.90
N ARG A 85 -8.10 -2.50 -20.32
CA ARG A 85 -7.68 -2.45 -21.74
C ARG A 85 -7.26 -3.81 -22.27
N VAL A 86 -6.43 -4.56 -21.53
CA VAL A 86 -5.96 -5.88 -21.99
C VAL A 86 -7.05 -6.95 -21.90
N SER A 87 -8.00 -6.80 -20.98
CA SER A 87 -9.16 -7.68 -20.84
C SER A 87 -10.33 -7.30 -21.76
N GLY A 88 -10.27 -6.17 -22.45
CA GLY A 88 -11.33 -5.71 -23.35
C GLY A 88 -12.65 -5.39 -22.64
N CYS A 89 -12.61 -4.96 -21.39
CA CYS A 89 -13.79 -4.71 -20.56
C CYS A 89 -13.83 -3.26 -20.01
N SER A 90 -14.95 -2.89 -19.39
CA SER A 90 -15.07 -1.59 -18.71
C SER A 90 -14.28 -1.61 -17.40
N MET A 91 -13.62 -0.50 -17.07
CA MET A 91 -12.92 -0.32 -15.80
C MET A 91 -13.82 -0.55 -14.57
N ASP A 92 -15.12 -0.27 -14.70
CA ASP A 92 -16.11 -0.42 -13.61
C ASP A 92 -16.62 -1.86 -13.46
N SER A 93 -16.27 -2.75 -14.40
CA SER A 93 -16.58 -4.18 -14.33
C SER A 93 -15.52 -4.97 -13.55
N LEU A 94 -14.44 -4.29 -13.11
CA LEU A 94 -13.34 -4.91 -12.37
C LEU A 94 -13.48 -4.74 -10.86
N LYS A 95 -12.93 -5.69 -10.12
CA LYS A 95 -12.66 -5.62 -8.67
C LYS A 95 -11.21 -5.98 -8.39
N LEU A 96 -10.64 -5.42 -7.33
CA LEU A 96 -9.31 -5.83 -6.85
C LEU A 96 -9.46 -7.13 -6.07
N VAL A 97 -8.53 -8.06 -6.28
CA VAL A 97 -8.36 -9.27 -5.48
C VAL A 97 -6.91 -9.39 -5.07
N SER A 98 -6.67 -10.13 -3.99
CA SER A 98 -5.32 -10.32 -3.46
C SER A 98 -5.12 -11.76 -3.01
N SER A 99 -3.87 -12.23 -3.04
CA SER A 99 -3.48 -13.56 -2.60
C SER A 99 -2.05 -13.57 -2.07
N TRP A 100 -1.86 -14.27 -0.96
CA TRP A 100 -0.56 -14.55 -0.35
C TRP A 100 0.15 -15.75 -1.00
N ASP A 101 -0.52 -16.39 -1.94
CA ASP A 101 0.02 -17.40 -2.85
C ASP A 101 -0.11 -16.90 -4.29
N LYS A 102 1.02 -16.55 -4.91
CA LYS A 102 1.07 -16.00 -6.28
C LYS A 102 0.44 -16.94 -7.31
N SER A 103 0.48 -18.26 -7.08
CA SER A 103 -0.08 -19.24 -8.01
C SER A 103 -1.60 -19.10 -8.17
N ARG A 104 -2.31 -18.62 -7.14
CA ARG A 104 -3.77 -18.39 -7.20
C ARG A 104 -4.18 -17.24 -8.12
N LEU A 105 -3.23 -16.43 -8.58
CA LEU A 105 -3.46 -15.30 -9.48
C LEU A 105 -2.70 -15.46 -10.81
N SER A 106 -2.16 -16.65 -11.12
CA SER A 106 -1.38 -16.89 -12.34
C SER A 106 -2.16 -16.62 -13.63
N ASP A 107 -3.48 -16.87 -13.60
CA ASP A 107 -4.36 -16.74 -14.78
C ASP A 107 -4.92 -15.32 -14.93
N THR A 108 -4.59 -14.42 -13.99
CA THR A 108 -5.06 -13.03 -14.03
C THR A 108 -4.19 -12.16 -14.93
N HIS A 109 -4.77 -11.07 -15.43
CA HIS A 109 -4.03 -10.10 -16.21
C HIS A 109 -3.28 -9.12 -15.30
N LEU A 110 -1.96 -8.99 -15.54
CA LEU A 110 -1.09 -8.02 -14.88
C LEU A 110 -1.09 -8.14 -13.34
N PRO A 111 -0.89 -9.35 -12.76
CA PRO A 111 -0.72 -9.48 -11.32
C PRO A 111 0.52 -8.71 -10.87
N VAL A 112 0.43 -8.03 -9.73
CA VAL A 112 1.54 -7.26 -9.14
C VAL A 112 1.80 -7.77 -7.73
N THR A 113 3.06 -8.07 -7.43
CA THR A 113 3.49 -8.46 -6.10
C THR A 113 3.87 -7.20 -5.31
N LEU A 114 3.28 -7.02 -4.13
CA LEU A 114 3.52 -5.90 -3.22
C LEU A 114 4.28 -6.39 -2.00
N GLU A 115 5.26 -5.62 -1.53
CA GLU A 115 6.06 -5.95 -0.34
C GLU A 115 6.20 -4.76 0.61
N GLY A 116 6.70 -5.04 1.82
CA GLY A 116 6.99 -4.02 2.82
C GLY A 116 5.74 -3.46 3.50
N LEU A 117 4.64 -4.22 3.51
CA LEU A 117 3.45 -3.89 4.28
C LEU A 117 3.63 -4.33 5.74
N SER A 118 2.91 -3.68 6.64
CA SER A 118 2.82 -4.06 8.05
C SER A 118 1.39 -4.35 8.46
N LEU A 119 1.22 -5.17 9.50
CA LEU A 119 -0.05 -5.63 10.06
C LEU A 119 -0.15 -5.25 11.53
N GLN A 120 -1.33 -4.80 11.93
CA GLN A 120 -1.73 -4.58 13.32
C GLN A 120 -2.95 -5.43 13.66
N GLY A 121 -3.09 -5.79 14.94
CA GLY A 121 -4.26 -6.51 15.49
C GLY A 121 -4.18 -8.03 15.38
N ALA A 122 -3.20 -8.56 14.65
CA ALA A 122 -2.94 -9.99 14.53
C ALA A 122 -1.47 -10.24 14.11
N SER A 123 -1.06 -11.50 14.19
CA SER A 123 0.18 -12.00 13.59
C SER A 123 -0.17 -12.76 12.30
N PHE A 124 0.73 -12.78 11.32
CA PHE A 124 0.50 -13.50 10.06
C PHE A 124 1.64 -14.47 9.78
N SER A 125 1.33 -15.76 9.80
CA SER A 125 2.33 -16.82 9.63
C SER A 125 1.70 -18.08 9.04
N GLY A 126 2.49 -18.87 8.30
CA GLY A 126 1.99 -20.09 7.65
C GLY A 126 0.87 -19.85 6.62
N GLY A 127 0.69 -18.59 6.18
CA GLY A 127 -0.36 -18.20 5.23
C GLY A 127 -1.71 -17.85 5.87
N TYR A 128 -1.82 -17.81 7.21
CA TYR A 128 -3.06 -17.51 7.94
C TYR A 128 -2.83 -16.51 9.08
N LEU A 129 -3.91 -15.89 9.55
CA LEU A 129 -3.90 -15.02 10.73
C LEU A 129 -3.81 -15.84 12.03
N HIS A 130 -3.06 -15.30 12.99
CA HIS A 130 -2.88 -15.85 14.34
C HIS A 130 -3.12 -14.75 15.37
N GLU A 131 -3.65 -15.13 16.53
CA GLU A 131 -3.80 -14.19 17.64
C GLU A 131 -2.42 -13.70 18.09
N ASN A 132 -2.37 -12.43 18.46
CA ASN A 132 -1.17 -11.88 19.09
C ASN A 132 -1.01 -12.46 20.49
N ASN A 133 0.22 -12.88 20.81
CA ASN A 133 0.60 -13.16 22.19
C ASN A 133 0.96 -11.86 22.92
N ALA A 134 1.11 -11.93 24.25
CA ALA A 134 1.41 -10.76 25.09
C ALA A 134 2.74 -10.04 24.75
N ASN A 135 3.64 -10.69 24.00
CA ASN A 135 4.92 -10.14 23.59
C ASN A 135 4.97 -9.81 22.09
N ALA A 136 3.84 -9.87 21.39
CA ALA A 136 3.79 -9.56 19.96
C ALA A 136 4.07 -8.06 19.75
N PRO A 137 4.84 -7.69 18.70
CA PRO A 137 5.03 -6.29 18.36
C PRO A 137 3.68 -5.67 17.94
N GLU A 138 3.56 -4.35 18.14
CA GLU A 138 2.36 -3.61 17.72
C GLU A 138 2.15 -3.69 16.20
N LEU A 139 3.23 -3.61 15.44
CA LEU A 139 3.27 -3.76 14.00
C LEU A 139 4.18 -4.93 13.61
N MET A 140 3.69 -5.81 12.75
CA MET A 140 4.44 -6.92 12.18
C MET A 140 4.58 -6.73 10.67
N LEU A 141 5.79 -6.85 10.13
CA LEU A 141 5.97 -6.94 8.67
C LEU A 141 5.37 -8.23 8.15
N VAL A 142 4.60 -8.12 7.08
CA VAL A 142 3.96 -9.28 6.42
C VAL A 142 4.74 -9.69 5.17
N PRO A 143 4.61 -10.97 4.73
CA PRO A 143 5.17 -11.42 3.46
C PRO A 143 4.66 -10.59 2.26
N ALA A 144 5.25 -10.82 1.10
CA ALA A 144 4.76 -10.17 -0.11
C ALA A 144 3.36 -10.72 -0.49
N VAL A 145 2.44 -9.83 -0.87
CA VAL A 145 1.09 -10.17 -1.31
C VAL A 145 0.94 -9.85 -2.79
N THR A 146 0.32 -10.74 -3.56
CA THR A 146 0.03 -10.48 -4.98
C THR A 146 -1.37 -9.91 -5.11
N VAL A 147 -1.53 -8.82 -5.87
CA VAL A 147 -2.82 -8.21 -6.18
C VAL A 147 -3.07 -8.24 -7.68
N ALA A 148 -4.34 -8.34 -8.07
CA ALA A 148 -4.76 -8.26 -9.47
C ALA A 148 -6.16 -7.66 -9.56
N PHE A 149 -6.54 -7.21 -10.76
CA PHE A 149 -7.92 -6.86 -11.06
C PHE A 149 -8.55 -7.99 -11.87
N ILE A 150 -9.74 -8.44 -11.44
CA ILE A 150 -10.53 -9.45 -12.15
C ILE A 150 -11.94 -8.92 -12.38
N ALA A 151 -12.70 -9.56 -13.28
CA ALA A 151 -14.10 -9.20 -13.47
C ALA A 151 -14.92 -9.46 -12.19
N LYS A 152 -15.93 -8.63 -11.93
CA LYS A 152 -16.73 -8.68 -10.68
C LYS A 152 -17.42 -10.03 -10.47
N ASP A 153 -17.84 -10.67 -11.56
CA ASP A 153 -18.49 -11.98 -11.61
C ASP A 153 -17.52 -13.16 -11.49
N GLN A 154 -16.22 -12.95 -11.71
CA GLN A 154 -15.21 -13.99 -11.50
C GLN A 154 -15.01 -14.26 -10.00
N PRO A 155 -14.89 -15.53 -9.59
CA PRO A 155 -14.58 -15.87 -8.21
C PRO A 155 -13.19 -15.37 -7.83
N GLY A 156 -13.04 -14.91 -6.58
CA GLY A 156 -11.75 -14.52 -6.03
C GLY A 156 -10.88 -15.75 -5.68
N PRO A 157 -9.63 -15.51 -5.24
CA PRO A 157 -8.68 -16.59 -4.90
C PRO A 157 -9.03 -17.36 -3.61
N TYR A 158 -9.93 -16.80 -2.79
CA TYR A 158 -10.41 -17.39 -1.54
C TYR A 158 -11.92 -17.61 -1.63
N GLY A 159 -12.38 -18.77 -1.17
CA GLY A 159 -13.80 -19.08 -1.05
C GLY A 159 -14.47 -18.37 0.12
N PRO A 160 -15.79 -18.55 0.30
CA PRO A 160 -16.51 -18.00 1.44
C PRO A 160 -15.85 -18.43 2.76
N ASN A 161 -15.68 -17.49 3.68
CA ASN A 161 -15.11 -17.70 5.02
C ASN A 161 -13.66 -18.21 5.07
N GLN A 162 -12.93 -18.20 3.93
CA GLN A 162 -11.50 -18.58 3.91
C GLN A 162 -10.57 -17.38 4.14
N ALA A 163 -11.10 -16.16 4.06
CA ALA A 163 -10.37 -14.92 4.29
C ALA A 163 -11.30 -13.84 4.86
N ILE A 164 -10.70 -12.82 5.46
CA ILE A 164 -11.34 -11.53 5.74
C ILE A 164 -10.78 -10.44 4.82
N GLU A 165 -11.56 -9.39 4.55
CA GLU A 165 -11.08 -8.20 3.85
C GLU A 165 -10.55 -7.20 4.88
N ALA A 166 -9.23 -7.01 4.90
CA ALA A 166 -8.59 -6.08 5.81
C ALA A 166 -8.24 -4.76 5.10
N PRO A 167 -8.51 -3.61 5.72
CA PRO A 167 -8.17 -2.31 5.15
C PRO A 167 -6.66 -2.11 5.12
N LEU A 168 -6.12 -1.72 3.96
CA LEU A 168 -4.76 -1.21 3.79
C LEU A 168 -4.80 0.32 3.85
N TYR A 169 -4.27 0.90 4.92
CA TYR A 169 -4.16 2.33 5.12
C TYR A 169 -2.81 2.90 4.66
N TYR A 170 -2.79 4.21 4.43
CA TYR A 170 -1.56 4.93 4.14
C TYR A 170 -0.59 4.97 5.32
N SER A 171 -1.11 5.16 6.54
CA SER A 171 -0.33 5.20 7.78
C SER A 171 -1.16 4.69 8.96
N THR A 172 -0.50 4.53 10.10
CA THR A 172 -1.05 4.00 11.36
C THR A 172 -2.19 4.83 11.95
N ASN A 173 -2.35 6.09 11.51
CA ASN A 173 -3.43 6.97 11.95
C ASN A 173 -4.82 6.59 11.39
N ARG A 174 -4.88 5.66 10.43
CA ARG A 174 -6.11 5.14 9.78
C ARG A 174 -7.00 6.23 9.15
N GLU A 175 -6.44 7.37 8.76
CA GLU A 175 -7.21 8.49 8.17
C GLU A 175 -7.55 8.26 6.70
N LYS A 176 -6.67 7.60 5.95
CA LYS A 176 -6.81 7.38 4.50
C LYS A 176 -6.70 5.91 4.16
N LEU A 177 -7.81 5.33 3.71
CA LEU A 177 -7.88 3.98 3.15
C LEU A 177 -7.32 3.98 1.72
N LEU A 178 -6.48 3.02 1.40
CA LEU A 178 -6.00 2.78 0.03
C LEU A 178 -6.88 1.76 -0.70
N VAL A 179 -6.91 0.52 -0.21
CA VAL A 179 -7.68 -0.61 -0.73
C VAL A 179 -7.92 -1.63 0.38
N GLU A 180 -8.72 -2.65 0.12
CA GLU A 180 -8.83 -3.83 0.98
C GLU A 180 -7.97 -4.97 0.44
N ILE A 181 -7.41 -5.78 1.35
CA ILE A 181 -6.57 -6.94 1.04
C ILE A 181 -7.14 -8.13 1.82
N SER A 182 -7.36 -9.23 1.10
CA SER A 182 -7.81 -10.50 1.64
C SER A 182 -6.72 -11.14 2.50
N LEU A 183 -6.99 -11.34 3.79
CA LEU A 183 -6.14 -12.06 4.73
C LEU A 183 -6.75 -13.44 5.02
N PRO A 184 -6.08 -14.55 4.67
CA PRO A 184 -6.59 -15.88 4.93
C PRO A 184 -6.71 -16.17 6.43
N ILE A 185 -7.74 -16.93 6.77
CA ILE A 185 -8.07 -17.33 8.14
C ILE A 185 -8.34 -18.83 8.19
N ASP A 186 -8.11 -19.42 9.34
CA ASP A 186 -8.45 -20.81 9.69
C ASP A 186 -9.44 -20.90 10.87
N ASP A 187 -10.00 -19.76 11.26
CA ASP A 187 -10.89 -19.56 12.40
C ASP A 187 -12.11 -18.71 12.01
N GLU A 188 -13.01 -18.43 12.95
CA GLU A 188 -14.21 -17.62 12.73
C GLU A 188 -13.90 -16.18 12.32
N GLN A 189 -14.62 -15.65 11.33
CA GLN A 189 -14.41 -14.29 10.81
C GLN A 189 -14.59 -13.21 11.88
N ASP A 190 -15.62 -13.34 12.72
CA ASP A 190 -16.02 -12.33 13.71
C ASP A 190 -14.89 -12.00 14.70
N LYS A 191 -14.07 -13.01 15.04
CA LYS A 191 -12.88 -12.84 15.88
C LYS A 191 -11.91 -11.81 15.30
N TRP A 192 -11.62 -11.89 14.00
CA TRP A 192 -10.67 -10.99 13.34
C TRP A 192 -11.25 -9.59 13.12
N VAL A 193 -12.56 -9.50 12.89
CA VAL A 193 -13.27 -8.22 12.83
C VAL A 193 -13.17 -7.50 14.18
N LEU A 194 -13.40 -8.21 15.29
CA LEU A 194 -13.28 -7.67 16.65
C LEU A 194 -11.84 -7.30 17.03
N ALA A 195 -10.85 -8.04 16.52
CA ALA A 195 -9.44 -7.73 16.73
C ALA A 195 -8.97 -6.45 16.00
N GLY A 196 -9.78 -5.88 15.11
CA GLY A 196 -9.49 -4.61 14.43
C GLY A 196 -8.29 -4.70 13.48
N VAL A 197 -8.13 -5.87 12.84
CA VAL A 197 -7.03 -6.20 11.93
C VAL A 197 -6.94 -5.18 10.79
N ALA A 198 -5.74 -4.63 10.57
CA ALA A 198 -5.50 -3.64 9.52
C ALA A 198 -4.06 -3.73 8.99
N LEU A 199 -3.89 -3.38 7.72
CA LEU A 199 -2.60 -3.32 7.04
C LEU A 199 -2.17 -1.86 6.81
N PHE A 200 -0.86 -1.62 6.72
CA PHE A 200 -0.28 -0.30 6.51
C PHE A 200 0.86 -0.36 5.49
N MET A 201 1.01 0.73 4.74
CA MET A 201 2.12 0.91 3.80
C MET A 201 3.44 1.26 4.51
N GLU A 202 3.38 2.09 5.56
CA GLU A 202 4.55 2.54 6.31
C GLU A 202 4.60 1.88 7.70
N THR A 203 5.81 1.62 8.17
CA THR A 203 6.12 1.47 9.60
C THR A 203 6.79 2.77 10.01
N ASP A 204 6.15 3.53 10.92
CA ASP A 204 6.74 4.73 11.52
C ASP A 204 8.10 4.43 12.19
#